data_AF-A0A486XTA9-F1
#
_entry.id   AF-A0A486XTA9-F1
#
_cell.length_a   1.000
_cell.length_b   1.000
_cell.length_c   1.000
_cell.angle_alpha   90.00
_cell.angle_beta   90.00
_cell.angle_gamma   90.00
#
_symmetry.space_group_name_H-M   'P 1'
#
loop_
_entity.id
_entity.type
_entity.pdbx_description
1 polymer ?
#
loop_
_entity_poly.entity_id
_entity_poly.type
_entity_poly.pdbx_seq_one_letter_code
_entity_poly.pdbx_strand_id
1 'polypeptide(L)'
;MRTPTTKVSAESSYQRELKRLLGALTLMSDANSMISLISDYFRYKQFAAGEAGAGGSAMASELMPALWFSAERILLMTEGASTAETLTRSAKLLGTLQLSVPASARRWRDIQFGYKLLYRATLSLRLLDHALQHKLLDDADLQQQFAMRNSADPDCPYRLNVQLPLIIVVMLLDAGQLHSKAAAILSGYAGELDPLRALDSDERGRFLHLAHDARQQLAKDGLGLIPFRADTRQQLQLQQSQQQQRLQFIRLLLQQLDQPAHLLASIVKIPQVYSSMVLPGRHRYVYEALPKVSLLLKERASRGMLNPLLVKHFLQITGIFPQGFGIAYIPTQQDNALSTRYELAVVNQLYPANIAEPLCRVVSRNLQYRRGGHNVRISVDHNLYFKPARERLAVVPKQRLQEILAQLSADWQPGQIRRYIPRCWHPEQFFEQAEHQNLWNNAPQHQN
;
A
#
# COMPACT_ATOMS: atom_id res chain seq x y z
N MET A 1 43.33 19.32 0.15
CA MET A 1 42.29 19.03 1.15
C MET A 1 41.44 17.89 0.63
N ARG A 2 41.52 16.70 1.24
CA ARG A 2 40.69 15.55 0.87
C ARG A 2 39.27 15.81 1.36
N THR A 3 38.30 15.81 0.45
CA THR A 3 36.87 15.79 0.76
C THR A 3 36.57 14.61 1.69
N PRO A 4 35.88 14.82 2.82
CA PRO A 4 35.52 13.72 3.69
C PRO A 4 34.54 12.83 2.94
N THR A 5 34.92 11.57 2.78
CA THR A 5 34.02 10.51 2.33
C THR A 5 32.84 10.45 3.29
N THR A 6 31.67 10.84 2.81
CA THR A 6 30.39 10.62 3.50
C THR A 6 30.28 9.14 3.80
N LYS A 7 30.42 8.77 5.08
CA LYS A 7 30.09 7.41 5.55
C LYS A 7 28.66 7.13 5.11
N VAL A 8 28.50 6.21 4.16
CA VAL A 8 27.18 5.68 3.78
C VAL A 8 26.58 5.10 5.06
N SER A 9 25.57 5.77 5.61
CA SER A 9 24.90 5.32 6.82
C SER A 9 24.28 3.94 6.57
N ALA A 10 24.60 2.97 7.43
CA ALA A 10 24.11 1.61 7.28
C ALA A 10 22.58 1.55 7.26
N GLU A 11 22.01 0.82 6.30
CA GLU A 11 20.56 0.64 6.19
C GLU A 11 19.98 -0.05 7.43
N SER A 12 18.82 0.41 7.89
CA SER A 12 18.14 -0.20 9.03
C SER A 12 17.79 -1.67 8.77
N SER A 13 17.73 -2.50 9.82
CA SER A 13 17.32 -3.92 9.70
C SER A 13 15.98 -4.07 8.98
N TYR A 14 15.03 -3.17 9.27
CA TYR A 14 13.72 -3.13 8.66
C TYR A 14 13.77 -2.88 7.14
N GLN A 15 14.57 -1.91 6.68
CA GLN A 15 14.72 -1.63 5.24
C GLN A 15 15.31 -2.83 4.49
N ARG A 16 16.29 -3.52 5.10
CA ARG A 16 16.87 -4.74 4.53
C ARG A 16 15.82 -5.86 4.42
N GLU A 17 15.00 -6.05 5.44
CA GLU A 17 13.92 -7.02 5.42
C GLU A 17 12.86 -6.71 4.35
N LEU A 18 12.44 -5.44 4.26
CA LEU A 18 11.50 -4.97 3.23
C LEU A 18 12.06 -5.21 1.82
N LYS A 19 13.34 -4.89 1.59
CA LYS A 19 14.00 -5.15 0.29
C LYS A 19 14.06 -6.64 -0.03
N ARG A 20 14.36 -7.50 0.94
CA ARG A 20 14.33 -8.96 0.76
C ARG A 20 12.92 -9.47 0.44
N LEU A 21 11.89 -8.91 1.07
CA LEU A 21 10.50 -9.26 0.77
C LEU A 21 10.11 -8.81 -0.63
N LEU A 22 10.43 -7.57 -1.02
CA LEU A 22 10.22 -7.06 -2.37
C LEU A 22 10.94 -7.95 -3.41
N GLY A 23 12.19 -8.33 -3.16
CA GLY A 23 12.93 -9.25 -4.03
C GLY A 23 12.23 -10.61 -4.20
N ALA A 24 11.80 -11.23 -3.11
CA ALA A 24 11.05 -12.50 -3.15
C ALA A 24 9.71 -12.38 -3.90
N LEU A 25 9.14 -11.17 -4.00
CA LEU A 25 7.92 -10.94 -4.77
C LEU A 25 8.20 -10.61 -6.24
N THR A 26 9.27 -9.87 -6.55
CA THR A 26 9.40 -9.17 -7.86
C THR A 26 10.69 -9.43 -8.64
N LEU A 27 11.64 -10.22 -8.13
CA LEU A 27 12.93 -10.42 -8.80
C LEU A 27 12.86 -11.55 -9.85
N MET A 28 12.76 -11.21 -11.13
CA MET A 28 12.68 -12.20 -12.22
C MET A 28 13.91 -13.12 -12.34
N SER A 29 15.09 -12.66 -11.88
CA SER A 29 16.29 -13.49 -11.88
C SER A 29 16.29 -14.55 -10.78
N ASP A 30 15.40 -14.43 -9.79
CA ASP A 30 15.16 -15.45 -8.78
C ASP A 30 14.02 -16.35 -9.26
N ALA A 31 14.36 -17.62 -9.52
CA ALA A 31 13.40 -18.63 -9.95
C ALA A 31 12.31 -18.89 -8.90
N ASN A 32 12.60 -18.61 -7.62
CA ASN A 32 11.68 -18.79 -6.52
C ASN A 32 10.85 -17.54 -6.21
N SER A 33 11.05 -16.44 -6.95
CA SER A 33 10.21 -15.26 -6.75
C SER A 33 8.78 -15.54 -7.20
N MET A 34 7.82 -14.88 -6.55
CA MET A 34 6.40 -15.05 -6.86
C MET A 34 6.09 -14.81 -8.35
N ILE A 35 6.62 -13.73 -8.94
CA ILE A 35 6.38 -13.43 -10.35
C ILE A 35 7.01 -14.47 -11.28
N SER A 36 8.16 -15.05 -10.94
CA SER A 36 8.81 -16.11 -11.74
C SER A 36 7.95 -17.37 -11.73
N LEU A 37 7.54 -17.83 -10.55
CA LEU A 37 6.70 -19.02 -10.39
C LEU A 37 5.34 -18.88 -11.12
N ILE A 38 4.70 -17.72 -11.03
CA ILE A 38 3.44 -17.47 -11.76
C ILE A 38 3.68 -17.42 -13.27
N SER A 39 4.76 -16.79 -13.73
CA SER A 39 5.10 -16.72 -15.16
C SER A 39 5.43 -18.10 -15.73
N ASP A 40 6.10 -18.94 -14.95
CA ASP A 40 6.43 -20.33 -15.30
C ASP A 40 5.18 -21.20 -15.39
N TYR A 41 4.26 -21.03 -14.44
CA TYR A 41 2.95 -21.68 -14.52
C TYR A 41 2.22 -21.37 -15.84
N PHE A 42 2.14 -20.08 -16.22
CA PHE A 42 1.46 -19.71 -17.46
C PHE A 42 2.18 -20.22 -18.71
N ARG A 43 3.52 -20.18 -18.72
CA ARG A 43 4.33 -20.76 -19.79
C ARG A 43 4.07 -22.26 -19.93
N TYR A 44 4.15 -23.00 -18.83
CA TYR A 44 3.88 -24.44 -18.80
C TYR A 44 2.48 -24.77 -19.32
N LYS A 45 1.44 -24.06 -18.85
CA LYS A 45 0.07 -24.27 -19.33
C LYS A 45 -0.08 -23.99 -20.83
N GLN A 46 0.61 -22.99 -21.36
CA GLN A 46 0.61 -22.68 -22.79
C GLN A 46 1.28 -23.79 -23.61
N PHE A 47 2.39 -24.36 -23.13
CA PHE A 47 3.05 -25.51 -23.78
C PHE A 47 2.19 -26.78 -23.73
N ALA A 48 1.65 -27.11 -22.56
CA ALA A 48 0.81 -28.31 -22.38
C ALA A 48 -0.48 -28.28 -23.21
N ALA A 49 -1.01 -27.09 -23.53
CA ALA A 49 -2.17 -26.94 -24.41
C ALA A 49 -1.82 -27.15 -25.91
N GLY A 50 -0.55 -27.02 -26.29
CA GLY A 50 -0.06 -27.22 -27.67
C GLY A 50 0.30 -28.67 -27.99
N GLU A 51 0.63 -29.48 -26.98
CA GLU A 51 0.95 -30.90 -27.13
C GLU A 51 -0.28 -31.77 -26.80
N ALA A 52 -0.98 -32.23 -27.84
CA ALA A 52 -2.07 -33.19 -27.72
C ALA A 52 -1.53 -34.55 -27.21
N GLY A 53 -1.45 -34.73 -25.89
CA GLY A 53 -1.10 -36.03 -25.28
C GLY A 53 -0.21 -35.99 -24.03
N ALA A 54 0.25 -34.82 -23.57
CA ALA A 54 1.01 -34.75 -22.32
C ALA A 54 0.06 -34.87 -21.11
N GLY A 55 -0.23 -36.11 -20.70
CA GLY A 55 -0.86 -36.42 -19.43
C GLY A 55 -0.14 -35.71 -18.29
N GLY A 56 -0.88 -34.83 -17.61
CA GLY A 56 -0.36 -33.92 -16.60
C GLY A 56 0.26 -34.64 -15.41
N SER A 57 1.57 -34.84 -15.44
CA SER A 57 2.36 -34.88 -14.23
C SER A 57 2.57 -33.44 -13.80
N ALA A 58 1.77 -33.02 -12.83
CA ALA A 58 1.87 -31.73 -12.18
C ALA A 58 3.32 -31.47 -11.80
N MET A 59 3.94 -30.42 -12.34
CA MET A 59 5.03 -29.79 -11.60
C MET A 59 4.46 -29.58 -10.20
N ALA A 60 5.05 -30.22 -9.19
CA ALA A 60 4.71 -29.96 -7.80
C ALA A 60 4.77 -28.44 -7.65
N SER A 61 3.61 -27.82 -7.47
CA SER A 61 3.47 -26.38 -7.64
C SER A 61 4.14 -25.71 -6.45
N GLU A 62 5.43 -25.42 -6.58
CA GLU A 62 6.24 -24.62 -5.64
C GLU A 62 5.61 -23.23 -5.39
N LEU A 63 4.66 -22.84 -6.25
CA LEU A 63 3.86 -21.65 -6.09
C LEU A 63 3.13 -21.60 -4.75
N MET A 64 2.39 -22.64 -4.34
CA MET A 64 1.61 -22.55 -3.09
C MET A 64 2.51 -22.43 -1.85
N PRO A 65 3.58 -23.23 -1.69
CA PRO A 65 4.57 -23.01 -0.63
C PRO A 65 5.17 -21.59 -0.65
N ALA A 66 5.57 -21.08 -1.82
CA ALA A 66 6.15 -19.74 -1.94
C ALA A 66 5.15 -18.61 -1.62
N LEU A 67 3.90 -18.76 -2.04
CA LEU A 67 2.80 -17.84 -1.71
C LEU A 67 2.57 -17.82 -0.21
N TRP A 68 2.48 -18.99 0.43
CA TRP A 68 2.28 -19.12 1.86
C TRP A 68 3.42 -18.48 2.66
N PHE A 69 4.66 -18.83 2.33
CA PHE A 69 5.85 -18.27 2.98
C PHE A 69 5.91 -16.74 2.83
N SER A 70 5.61 -16.21 1.64
CA SER A 70 5.55 -14.77 1.41
C SER A 70 4.43 -14.11 2.22
N ALA A 71 3.26 -14.74 2.29
CA ALA A 71 2.13 -14.26 3.09
C ALA A 71 2.48 -14.18 4.59
N GLU A 72 3.19 -15.17 5.13
CA GLU A 72 3.67 -15.14 6.51
C GLU A 72 4.62 -13.99 6.78
N ARG A 73 5.55 -13.72 5.85
CA ARG A 73 6.48 -12.58 5.96
C ARG A 73 5.76 -11.24 5.88
N ILE A 74 4.78 -11.10 4.99
CA ILE A 74 3.93 -9.90 4.91
C ILE A 74 3.19 -9.69 6.23
N LEU A 75 2.60 -10.76 6.78
CA LEU A 75 1.86 -10.69 8.03
C LEU A 75 2.79 -10.32 9.19
N LEU A 76 3.98 -10.90 9.28
CA LEU A 76 4.98 -10.57 10.31
C LEU A 76 5.40 -9.09 10.27
N MET A 77 5.51 -8.49 9.08
CA MET A 77 5.84 -7.07 8.94
C MET A 77 4.68 -6.13 9.34
N THR A 78 3.45 -6.63 9.43
CA THR A 78 2.24 -5.81 9.69
C THR A 78 1.57 -6.11 11.02
N GLU A 79 1.88 -7.23 11.66
CA GLU A 79 1.36 -7.65 12.97
C GLU A 79 2.37 -7.45 14.08
N GLY A 80 1.89 -7.00 15.24
CA GLY A 80 2.65 -6.93 16.49
C GLY A 80 1.95 -7.72 17.61
N ALA A 81 2.55 -7.68 18.81
CA ALA A 81 2.02 -8.37 19.98
C ALA A 81 0.75 -7.71 20.54
N SER A 82 0.49 -6.45 20.18
CA SER A 82 -0.72 -5.71 20.57
C SER A 82 -1.32 -4.98 19.37
N THR A 83 -2.59 -4.59 19.48
CA THR A 83 -3.25 -3.75 18.46
C THR A 83 -2.47 -2.47 18.18
N ALA A 84 -1.96 -1.80 19.22
CA ALA A 84 -1.16 -0.58 19.05
C ALA A 84 0.12 -0.86 18.24
N GLU A 85 0.81 -1.96 18.52
CA GLU A 85 2.00 -2.34 17.77
C GLU A 85 1.67 -2.73 16.31
N THR A 86 0.59 -3.48 16.09
CA THR A 86 0.06 -3.81 14.76
C THR A 86 -0.23 -2.54 13.94
N LEU A 87 -0.83 -1.51 14.56
CA LEU A 87 -1.08 -0.22 13.90
C LEU A 87 0.20 0.53 13.57
N THR A 88 1.17 0.57 14.49
CA THR A 88 2.48 1.20 14.24
C THR A 88 3.24 0.49 13.12
N ARG A 89 3.28 -0.84 13.11
CA ARG A 89 3.90 -1.64 12.05
C ARG A 89 3.21 -1.43 10.70
N SER A 90 1.88 -1.38 10.69
CA SER A 90 1.10 -1.09 9.48
C SER A 90 1.39 0.32 8.94
N ALA A 91 1.38 1.35 9.79
CA ALA A 91 1.73 2.71 9.40
C ALA A 91 3.18 2.81 8.90
N LYS A 92 4.10 2.03 9.50
CA LYS A 92 5.48 1.89 9.06
C LYS A 92 5.63 1.30 7.68
N LEU A 93 4.94 0.21 7.40
CA LEU A 93 4.99 -0.40 6.08
C LEU A 93 4.38 0.53 5.03
N LEU A 94 3.18 1.06 5.26
CA LEU A 94 2.50 1.95 4.32
C LEU A 94 3.31 3.22 4.03
N GLY A 95 3.78 3.90 5.08
CA GLY A 95 4.60 5.11 4.96
C GLY A 95 5.92 4.85 4.25
N THR A 96 6.62 3.79 4.63
CA THR A 96 7.90 3.44 3.98
C THR A 96 7.69 3.15 2.50
N LEU A 97 6.66 2.36 2.14
CA LEU A 97 6.36 2.05 0.75
C LEU A 97 6.05 3.30 -0.06
N GLN A 98 5.26 4.24 0.47
CA GLN A 98 4.98 5.50 -0.25
C GLN A 98 6.25 6.35 -0.43
N LEU A 99 7.09 6.42 0.60
CA LEU A 99 8.30 7.26 0.60
C LEU A 99 9.45 6.68 -0.23
N SER A 100 9.49 5.36 -0.44
CA SER A 100 10.57 4.66 -1.13
C SER A 100 10.19 4.11 -2.50
N VAL A 101 8.96 4.35 -2.96
CA VAL A 101 8.49 3.82 -4.25
C VAL A 101 9.33 4.39 -5.40
N PRO A 102 9.81 3.55 -6.34
CA PRO A 102 10.60 4.05 -7.45
C PRO A 102 9.76 4.89 -8.42
N ALA A 103 10.35 5.97 -8.93
CA ALA A 103 9.74 6.80 -9.97
C ALA A 103 9.91 6.26 -11.40
N SER A 104 10.82 5.29 -11.60
CA SER A 104 11.17 4.79 -12.93
C SER A 104 10.10 3.84 -13.51
N ALA A 105 9.64 4.12 -14.73
CA ALA A 105 8.71 3.25 -15.46
C ALA A 105 9.26 1.84 -15.72
N ARG A 106 10.59 1.68 -15.83
CA ARG A 106 11.24 0.38 -16.01
C ARG A 106 11.02 -0.56 -14.82
N ARG A 107 10.72 0.00 -13.64
CA ARG A 107 10.45 -0.75 -12.40
C ARG A 107 8.96 -0.98 -12.16
N TRP A 108 8.13 -0.93 -13.21
CA TRP A 108 6.67 -1.13 -13.08
C TRP A 108 6.30 -2.45 -12.38
N ARG A 109 7.06 -3.54 -12.60
CA ARG A 109 6.81 -4.83 -11.92
C ARG A 109 7.04 -4.73 -10.42
N ASP A 110 8.10 -4.04 -9.99
CA ASP A 110 8.36 -3.77 -8.58
C ASP A 110 7.19 -3.00 -7.97
N ILE A 111 6.71 -1.99 -8.69
CA ILE A 111 5.59 -1.17 -8.24
C ILE A 111 4.30 -2.00 -8.16
N GLN A 112 3.99 -2.78 -9.20
CA GLN A 112 2.72 -3.51 -9.32
C GLN A 112 2.65 -4.74 -8.41
N PHE A 113 3.69 -5.58 -8.43
CA PHE A 113 3.74 -6.86 -7.72
C PHE A 113 4.49 -6.78 -6.38
N GLY A 114 5.13 -5.66 -6.08
CA GLY A 114 5.78 -5.41 -4.79
C GLY A 114 5.04 -4.32 -4.01
N TYR A 115 5.23 -3.06 -4.39
CA TYR A 115 4.73 -1.91 -3.62
C TYR A 115 3.21 -1.90 -3.47
N LYS A 116 2.45 -1.97 -4.58
CA LYS A 116 0.98 -1.98 -4.54
C LYS A 116 0.43 -3.23 -3.85
N LEU A 117 1.10 -4.37 -3.99
CA LEU A 117 0.75 -5.62 -3.33
C LEU A 117 0.88 -5.48 -1.80
N LEU A 118 2.04 -5.06 -1.31
CA LEU A 118 2.27 -4.90 0.13
C LEU A 118 1.35 -3.83 0.73
N TYR A 119 1.17 -2.72 0.01
CA TYR A 119 0.32 -1.62 0.45
C TYR A 119 -1.15 -2.05 0.58
N ARG A 120 -1.69 -2.75 -0.43
CA ARG A 120 -3.09 -3.21 -0.39
C ARG A 120 -3.28 -4.39 0.57
N ALA A 121 -2.30 -5.29 0.75
CA ALA A 121 -2.38 -6.38 1.72
C ALA A 121 -2.52 -5.84 3.15
N THR A 122 -1.65 -4.89 3.50
CA THR A 122 -1.69 -4.21 4.80
C THR A 122 -3.04 -3.57 5.06
N LEU A 123 -3.56 -2.81 4.10
CA LEU A 123 -4.84 -2.15 4.23
C LEU A 123 -6.04 -3.12 4.23
N SER A 124 -5.96 -4.23 3.51
CA SER A 124 -7.02 -5.26 3.50
C SER A 124 -7.12 -5.94 4.87
N LEU A 125 -5.97 -6.25 5.49
CA LEU A 125 -5.93 -6.80 6.86
C LEU A 125 -6.52 -5.82 7.88
N ARG A 126 -6.14 -4.52 7.80
CA ARG A 126 -6.67 -3.50 8.71
C ARG A 126 -8.16 -3.25 8.51
N LEU A 127 -8.64 -3.24 7.27
CA LEU A 127 -10.06 -3.10 6.98
C LEU A 127 -10.86 -4.33 7.43
N LEU A 128 -10.31 -5.55 7.26
CA LEU A 128 -10.92 -6.78 7.77
C LEU A 128 -11.04 -6.76 9.29
N ASP A 129 -9.95 -6.49 10.00
CA ASP A 129 -9.93 -6.42 11.47
C ASP A 129 -10.95 -5.40 11.98
N HIS A 130 -10.99 -4.22 11.35
CA HIS A 130 -11.94 -3.17 11.68
C HIS A 130 -13.39 -3.63 11.43
N ALA A 131 -13.65 -4.25 10.28
CA ALA A 131 -14.99 -4.72 9.92
C ALA A 131 -15.48 -5.81 10.88
N LEU A 132 -14.62 -6.74 11.30
CA LEU A 132 -14.96 -7.78 12.27
C LEU A 132 -15.20 -7.19 13.66
N GLN A 133 -14.30 -6.32 14.14
CA GLN A 133 -14.42 -5.64 15.43
C GLN A 133 -15.72 -4.83 15.56
N HIS A 134 -16.15 -4.19 14.47
CA HIS A 134 -17.38 -3.40 14.42
C HIS A 134 -18.61 -4.19 13.94
N LYS A 135 -18.52 -5.52 13.81
CA LYS A 135 -19.60 -6.41 13.35
C LYS A 135 -20.25 -5.95 12.04
N LEU A 136 -19.42 -5.50 11.10
CA LEU A 136 -19.85 -5.13 9.74
C LEU A 136 -19.90 -6.35 8.80
N LEU A 137 -19.34 -7.48 9.24
CA LEU A 137 -19.39 -8.77 8.56
C LEU A 137 -20.18 -9.74 9.44
N ASP A 138 -21.26 -10.29 8.88
CA ASP A 138 -22.22 -11.15 9.59
C ASP A 138 -21.89 -12.65 9.53
N ASP A 139 -20.74 -13.00 8.96
CA ASP A 139 -20.28 -14.38 8.86
C ASP A 139 -19.86 -14.90 10.25
N ALA A 140 -20.62 -15.87 10.77
CA ALA A 140 -20.44 -16.42 12.10
C ALA A 140 -19.08 -17.12 12.26
N ASP A 141 -18.60 -17.82 11.23
CA ASP A 141 -17.33 -18.54 11.26
C ASP A 141 -16.16 -17.54 11.32
N LEU A 142 -16.22 -16.46 10.53
CA LEU A 142 -15.22 -15.40 10.56
C LEU A 142 -15.19 -14.68 11.92
N GLN A 143 -16.37 -14.40 12.50
CA GLN A 143 -16.47 -13.79 13.84
C GLN A 143 -15.90 -14.72 14.92
N GLN A 144 -16.20 -16.02 14.84
CA GLN A 144 -15.69 -17.01 15.78
C GLN A 144 -14.17 -17.13 15.68
N GLN A 145 -13.61 -17.18 14.47
CA GLN A 145 -12.16 -17.20 14.28
C GLN A 145 -11.51 -15.94 14.81
N PHE A 146 -12.08 -14.76 14.52
CA PHE A 146 -11.59 -13.48 15.04
C PHE A 146 -11.58 -13.41 16.57
N ALA A 147 -12.61 -13.97 17.22
CA ALA A 147 -12.66 -14.05 18.68
C ALA A 147 -11.55 -14.94 19.27
N MET A 148 -11.07 -15.94 18.53
CA MET A 148 -9.95 -16.81 18.90
C MET A 148 -8.57 -16.24 18.49
N ARG A 149 -8.50 -14.96 18.06
CA ARG A 149 -7.25 -14.34 17.65
C ARG A 149 -6.24 -14.32 18.81
N ASN A 150 -5.08 -14.92 18.57
CA ASN A 150 -3.92 -14.85 19.43
C ASN A 150 -2.68 -14.52 18.60
N SER A 151 -2.16 -13.30 18.72
CA SER A 151 -1.01 -12.83 17.94
C SER A 151 0.32 -13.55 18.29
N ALA A 152 0.40 -14.19 19.47
CA ALA A 152 1.59 -14.92 19.90
C ALA A 152 1.61 -16.37 19.40
N ASP A 153 0.47 -16.91 18.98
CA ASP A 153 0.33 -18.29 18.55
C ASP A 153 0.44 -18.41 17.01
N PRO A 154 1.50 -19.05 16.48
CA PRO A 154 1.66 -19.25 15.04
C PRO A 154 0.56 -20.15 14.46
N ASP A 155 -0.08 -20.99 15.27
CA ASP A 155 -1.13 -21.93 14.88
C ASP A 155 -2.55 -21.37 15.09
N CYS A 156 -2.65 -20.07 15.43
CA CYS A 156 -3.92 -19.39 15.65
C CYS A 156 -4.87 -19.58 14.44
N PRO A 157 -6.13 -20.06 14.65
CA PRO A 157 -7.08 -20.28 13.56
C PRO A 157 -7.34 -19.03 12.70
N TYR A 158 -7.49 -17.85 13.31
CA TYR A 158 -7.69 -16.59 12.56
C TYR A 158 -6.53 -16.30 11.61
N ARG A 159 -5.30 -16.53 12.07
CA ARG A 159 -4.09 -16.36 11.27
C ARG A 159 -4.09 -17.31 10.08
N LEU A 160 -4.23 -18.60 10.34
CA LEU A 160 -4.07 -19.66 9.34
C LEU A 160 -5.25 -19.71 8.35
N ASN A 161 -6.47 -19.47 8.81
CA ASN A 161 -7.67 -19.70 8.01
C ASN A 161 -8.28 -18.41 7.44
N VAL A 162 -7.90 -17.22 7.94
CA VAL A 162 -8.39 -15.94 7.42
C VAL A 162 -7.27 -15.05 6.90
N GLN A 163 -6.31 -14.68 7.75
CA GLN A 163 -5.33 -13.64 7.42
C GLN A 163 -4.39 -14.08 6.29
N LEU A 164 -3.78 -15.27 6.40
CA LEU A 164 -2.87 -15.79 5.37
C LEU A 164 -3.60 -16.03 4.03
N PRO A 165 -4.77 -16.70 4.00
CA PRO A 165 -5.59 -16.77 2.80
C PRO A 165 -5.91 -15.42 2.15
N LEU A 166 -6.29 -14.41 2.95
CA LEU A 166 -6.58 -13.06 2.44
C LEU A 166 -5.34 -12.43 1.77
N ILE A 167 -4.16 -12.57 2.37
CA ILE A 167 -2.91 -12.07 1.76
C ILE A 167 -2.63 -12.79 0.45
N ILE A 168 -2.82 -14.12 0.39
CA ILE A 168 -2.63 -14.89 -0.85
C ILE A 168 -3.61 -14.42 -1.94
N VAL A 169 -4.88 -14.17 -1.61
CA VAL A 169 -5.86 -13.58 -2.54
C VAL A 169 -5.34 -12.24 -3.08
N VAL A 170 -4.81 -11.39 -2.20
CA VAL A 170 -4.22 -10.09 -2.56
C VAL A 170 -3.01 -10.23 -3.49
N MET A 171 -2.17 -11.25 -3.27
CA MET A 171 -1.01 -11.54 -4.12
C MET A 171 -1.45 -11.94 -5.54
N LEU A 172 -2.54 -12.69 -5.64
CA LEU A 172 -3.06 -13.23 -6.90
C LEU A 172 -3.92 -12.24 -7.71
N LEU A 173 -4.29 -11.08 -7.16
CA LEU A 173 -5.16 -10.09 -7.81
C LEU A 173 -4.72 -9.70 -9.23
N ASP A 174 -3.41 -9.51 -9.40
CA ASP A 174 -2.81 -9.06 -10.66
C ASP A 174 -2.05 -10.18 -11.36
N ALA A 175 -2.10 -11.42 -10.85
CA ALA A 175 -1.30 -12.53 -11.38
C ALA A 175 -1.54 -12.75 -12.87
N GLY A 176 -2.79 -12.61 -13.34
CA GLY A 176 -3.12 -12.75 -14.75
C GLY A 176 -2.46 -11.71 -15.67
N GLN A 177 -1.96 -10.59 -15.15
CA GLN A 177 -1.18 -9.64 -15.96
C GLN A 177 0.18 -10.22 -16.41
N LEU A 178 0.66 -11.29 -15.76
CA LEU A 178 1.88 -12.01 -16.13
C LEU A 178 1.65 -13.02 -17.27
N HIS A 179 0.40 -13.26 -17.67
CA HIS A 179 0.12 -14.08 -18.84
C HIS A 179 0.67 -13.41 -20.11
N SER A 180 1.34 -14.18 -20.97
CA SER A 180 2.06 -13.69 -22.17
C SER A 180 1.24 -12.72 -23.02
N LYS A 181 -0.02 -13.08 -23.33
CA LYS A 181 -0.96 -12.23 -24.08
C LYS A 181 -1.32 -10.91 -23.37
N ALA A 182 -1.50 -10.92 -22.05
CA ALA A 182 -1.82 -9.71 -21.29
C ALA A 182 -0.58 -8.80 -21.17
N ALA A 183 0.58 -9.39 -20.91
CA ALA A 183 1.86 -8.69 -20.85
C ALA A 183 2.23 -8.02 -22.19
N ALA A 184 1.93 -8.67 -23.32
CA ALA A 184 2.15 -8.12 -24.66
C ALA A 184 1.33 -6.85 -24.93
N ILE A 185 0.12 -6.72 -24.38
CA ILE A 185 -0.67 -5.48 -24.50
C ILE A 185 0.01 -4.33 -23.74
N LEU A 186 0.56 -4.61 -22.55
CA LEU A 186 1.22 -3.60 -21.73
C LEU A 186 2.57 -3.17 -22.30
N SER A 187 3.43 -4.13 -22.63
CA SER A 187 4.84 -3.89 -22.92
C SER A 187 5.20 -4.04 -24.40
N GLY A 188 4.29 -4.52 -25.24
CA GLY A 188 4.64 -4.97 -26.60
C GLY A 188 5.29 -6.36 -26.61
N TYR A 189 5.57 -6.89 -27.80
CA TYR A 189 6.14 -8.24 -27.95
C TYR A 189 7.63 -8.29 -27.60
N ALA A 190 8.36 -7.21 -27.84
CA ALA A 190 9.79 -7.04 -27.58
C ALA A 190 10.09 -6.06 -26.42
N GLY A 191 9.06 -5.60 -25.69
CA GLY A 191 9.24 -4.62 -24.60
C GLY A 191 9.31 -3.17 -25.09
N GLU A 192 8.82 -2.90 -26.30
CA GLU A 192 8.87 -1.61 -26.97
C GLU A 192 7.88 -0.57 -26.44
N LEU A 193 6.82 -0.98 -25.72
CA LEU A 193 5.80 -0.08 -25.18
C LEU A 193 6.06 0.23 -23.70
N ASP A 194 5.75 1.46 -23.28
CA ASP A 194 5.73 1.84 -21.86
C ASP A 194 4.54 1.16 -21.15
N PRO A 195 4.76 0.26 -20.17
CA PRO A 195 3.69 -0.42 -19.45
C PRO A 195 2.81 0.51 -18.60
N LEU A 196 3.24 1.76 -18.38
CA LEU A 196 2.51 2.78 -17.62
C LEU A 196 1.69 3.73 -18.53
N ARG A 197 1.69 3.49 -19.85
CA ARG A 197 0.92 4.27 -20.82
C ARG A 197 -0.59 4.12 -20.58
N ALA A 198 -1.35 5.10 -21.06
CA ALA A 198 -2.79 4.94 -21.14
C ALA A 198 -3.13 3.92 -22.23
N LEU A 199 -3.94 2.92 -21.88
CA LEU A 199 -4.57 2.02 -22.85
C LEU A 199 -5.84 2.67 -23.38
N ASP A 200 -6.10 2.52 -24.68
CA ASP A 200 -7.39 2.88 -25.25
C ASP A 200 -8.50 1.93 -24.76
N SER A 201 -9.76 2.22 -25.12
CA SER A 201 -10.91 1.45 -24.63
C SER A 201 -10.85 -0.04 -25.02
N ASP A 202 -10.39 -0.34 -26.24
CA ASP A 202 -10.41 -1.69 -26.80
C ASP A 202 -9.22 -2.51 -26.31
N GLU A 203 -8.02 -1.92 -26.26
CA GLU A 203 -6.84 -2.46 -25.58
C GLU A 203 -7.15 -2.76 -24.11
N ARG A 204 -7.77 -1.81 -23.41
CA ARG A 204 -8.15 -1.97 -22.00
C ARG A 204 -9.14 -3.11 -21.82
N GLY A 205 -10.17 -3.20 -22.66
CA GLY A 205 -11.16 -4.28 -22.62
C GLY A 205 -10.50 -5.65 -22.79
N ARG A 206 -9.67 -5.80 -23.83
CA ARG A 206 -8.90 -7.04 -24.09
C ARG A 206 -7.94 -7.40 -22.97
N PHE A 207 -7.20 -6.42 -22.46
CA PHE A 207 -6.27 -6.62 -21.34
C PHE A 207 -6.99 -7.12 -20.09
N LEU A 208 -8.11 -6.48 -19.72
CA LEU A 208 -8.88 -6.85 -18.54
C LEU A 208 -9.47 -8.26 -18.67
N HIS A 209 -9.99 -8.62 -19.85
CA HIS A 209 -10.50 -9.96 -20.12
C HIS A 209 -9.40 -11.02 -20.01
N LEU A 210 -8.28 -10.85 -20.71
CA LEU A 210 -7.17 -11.81 -20.67
C LEU A 210 -6.58 -11.97 -19.27
N ALA A 211 -6.39 -10.86 -18.55
CA ALA A 211 -5.86 -10.91 -17.19
C ALA A 211 -6.86 -11.56 -16.21
N HIS A 212 -8.16 -11.34 -16.42
CA HIS A 212 -9.20 -12.01 -15.63
C HIS A 212 -9.19 -13.51 -15.86
N ASP A 213 -9.26 -13.98 -17.11
CA ASP A 213 -9.29 -15.40 -17.45
C ASP A 213 -8.06 -16.13 -16.92
N ALA A 214 -6.87 -15.55 -17.13
CA ALA A 214 -5.62 -16.12 -16.66
C ALA A 214 -5.60 -16.24 -15.13
N ARG A 215 -6.13 -15.24 -14.40
CA ARG A 215 -6.25 -15.30 -12.93
C ARG A 215 -7.20 -16.43 -12.51
N GLN A 216 -8.35 -16.58 -13.16
CA GLN A 216 -9.30 -17.64 -12.83
C GLN A 216 -8.71 -19.03 -13.11
N GLN A 217 -7.99 -19.19 -14.22
CA GLN A 217 -7.29 -20.43 -14.55
C GLN A 217 -6.22 -20.77 -13.51
N LEU A 218 -5.41 -19.79 -13.10
CA LEU A 218 -4.41 -19.93 -12.05
C LEU A 218 -5.05 -20.34 -10.71
N ALA A 219 -6.16 -19.71 -10.33
CA ALA A 219 -6.88 -20.03 -9.10
C ALA A 219 -7.43 -21.47 -9.09
N LYS A 220 -7.90 -21.94 -10.24
CA LYS A 220 -8.46 -23.28 -10.41
C LYS A 220 -7.37 -24.36 -10.45
N ASP A 221 -6.36 -24.18 -11.29
CA ASP A 221 -5.42 -25.26 -11.63
C ASP A 221 -4.01 -25.06 -11.07
N GLY A 222 -3.63 -23.83 -10.70
CA GLY A 222 -2.27 -23.49 -10.26
C GLY A 222 -2.04 -23.62 -8.76
N LEU A 223 -3.10 -23.53 -7.97
CA LEU A 223 -3.05 -23.67 -6.52
C LEU A 223 -3.30 -25.12 -6.10
N GLY A 224 -2.30 -25.72 -5.46
CA GLY A 224 -2.34 -27.09 -4.93
C GLY A 224 -2.16 -27.13 -3.41
N LEU A 225 -2.16 -28.33 -2.84
CA LEU A 225 -1.84 -28.55 -1.43
C LEU A 225 -0.33 -28.43 -1.21
N ILE A 226 0.07 -27.94 -0.04
CA ILE A 226 1.47 -27.90 0.38
C ILE A 226 1.88 -29.31 0.83
N PRO A 227 2.96 -29.88 0.28
CA PRO A 227 3.45 -31.19 0.70
C PRO A 227 3.68 -31.23 2.21
N PHE A 228 3.09 -32.23 2.89
CA PHE A 228 3.21 -32.41 4.33
C PHE A 228 3.61 -33.85 4.65
N ARG A 229 4.62 -34.01 5.51
CA ARG A 229 5.05 -35.31 6.02
C ARG A 229 4.44 -35.52 7.40
N ALA A 230 3.62 -36.56 7.54
CA ALA A 230 2.97 -36.93 8.80
C ALA A 230 3.53 -38.25 9.34
N ASP A 231 3.54 -38.39 10.66
CA ASP A 231 3.91 -39.65 11.32
C ASP A 231 2.77 -40.67 11.30
N THR A 232 1.52 -40.19 11.22
CA THR A 232 0.32 -41.04 11.18
C THR A 232 -0.60 -40.68 10.01
N ARG A 233 -1.37 -41.68 9.52
CA ARG A 233 -2.38 -41.47 8.47
C ARG A 233 -3.48 -40.50 8.88
N GLN A 234 -3.87 -40.50 10.16
CA GLN A 234 -4.91 -39.61 10.69
C GLN A 234 -4.46 -38.14 10.67
N GLN A 235 -3.22 -37.85 11.10
CA GLN A 235 -2.65 -36.51 11.01
C GLN A 235 -2.56 -36.02 9.56
N LEU A 236 -2.16 -36.90 8.64
CA LEU A 236 -2.11 -36.57 7.22
C LEU A 236 -3.49 -36.17 6.67
N GLN A 237 -4.53 -36.96 6.98
CA GLN A 237 -5.89 -36.68 6.54
C GLN A 237 -6.43 -35.37 7.14
N LEU A 238 -6.19 -35.12 8.42
CA LEU A 238 -6.60 -33.87 9.07
C LEU A 238 -5.93 -32.65 8.42
N GLN A 239 -4.61 -32.70 8.20
CA GLN A 239 -3.87 -31.62 7.57
C GLN A 239 -4.31 -31.38 6.13
N GLN A 240 -4.53 -32.44 5.35
CA GLN A 240 -5.06 -32.31 3.99
C GLN A 240 -6.43 -31.66 3.98
N SER A 241 -7.33 -32.06 4.88
CA SER A 241 -8.68 -31.46 4.99
C SER A 241 -8.61 -29.97 5.34
N GLN A 242 -7.79 -29.59 6.32
CA GLN A 242 -7.59 -28.18 6.69
C GLN A 242 -7.00 -27.35 5.54
N GLN A 243 -6.00 -27.87 4.83
CA GLN A 243 -5.43 -27.19 3.67
C GLN A 243 -6.44 -27.05 2.52
N GLN A 244 -7.29 -28.06 2.29
CA GLN A 244 -8.36 -28.00 1.30
C GLN A 244 -9.39 -26.91 1.65
N GLN A 245 -9.78 -26.79 2.92
CA GLN A 245 -10.68 -25.72 3.38
C GLN A 245 -10.08 -24.33 3.14
N ARG A 246 -8.79 -24.14 3.46
CA ARG A 246 -8.08 -22.87 3.20
C ARG A 246 -8.04 -22.55 1.70
N LEU A 247 -7.76 -23.54 0.86
CA LEU A 247 -7.74 -23.38 -0.59
C LEU A 247 -9.12 -23.05 -1.15
N GLN A 248 -10.17 -23.67 -0.62
CA GLN A 248 -11.55 -23.37 -0.99
C GLN A 248 -11.91 -21.92 -0.63
N PHE A 249 -11.50 -21.46 0.54
CA PHE A 249 -11.70 -20.07 0.95
C PHE A 249 -10.97 -19.06 0.03
N ILE A 250 -9.70 -19.34 -0.33
CA ILE A 250 -8.94 -18.53 -1.30
C ILE A 250 -9.68 -18.44 -2.65
N ARG A 251 -10.15 -19.58 -3.16
CA ARG A 251 -10.89 -19.64 -4.44
C ARG A 251 -12.22 -18.89 -4.37
N LEU A 252 -12.96 -19.06 -3.28
CA LEU A 252 -14.22 -18.35 -3.04
C LEU A 252 -14.01 -16.84 -3.06
N LEU A 253 -13.02 -16.34 -2.31
CA LEU A 253 -12.70 -14.93 -2.29
C LEU A 253 -12.32 -14.41 -3.68
N LEU A 254 -11.47 -15.13 -4.42
CA LEU A 254 -11.08 -14.74 -5.79
C LEU A 254 -12.26 -14.68 -6.76
N GLN A 255 -13.23 -15.58 -6.64
CA GLN A 255 -14.47 -15.57 -7.43
C GLN A 255 -15.38 -14.40 -7.05
N GLN A 256 -15.50 -14.10 -5.76
CA GLN A 256 -16.35 -13.00 -5.28
C GLN A 256 -15.82 -11.61 -5.63
N LEU A 257 -14.53 -11.47 -5.99
CA LEU A 257 -13.96 -10.18 -6.41
C LEU A 257 -14.64 -9.56 -7.62
N ASP A 258 -15.37 -10.34 -8.41
CA ASP A 258 -16.12 -9.86 -9.57
C ASP A 258 -17.47 -9.22 -9.15
N GLN A 259 -17.86 -9.36 -7.88
CA GLN A 259 -19.02 -8.71 -7.26
C GLN A 259 -18.56 -7.66 -6.23
N PRO A 260 -18.08 -6.48 -6.67
CA PRO A 260 -17.34 -5.56 -5.80
C PRO A 260 -18.20 -4.90 -4.70
N ALA A 261 -19.53 -4.91 -4.83
CA ALA A 261 -20.46 -4.43 -3.80
C ALA A 261 -20.61 -5.42 -2.61
N HIS A 262 -20.24 -6.70 -2.80
CA HIS A 262 -20.23 -7.69 -1.74
C HIS A 262 -19.23 -7.30 -0.65
N LEU A 263 -19.59 -7.48 0.62
CA LEU A 263 -18.81 -6.99 1.76
C LEU A 263 -17.39 -7.58 1.77
N LEU A 264 -17.25 -8.90 1.64
CA LEU A 264 -15.94 -9.57 1.62
C LEU A 264 -15.10 -9.18 0.40
N ALA A 265 -15.71 -8.97 -0.77
CA ALA A 265 -14.99 -8.48 -1.95
C ALA A 265 -14.49 -7.04 -1.76
N SER A 266 -15.30 -6.20 -1.11
CA SER A 266 -14.97 -4.81 -0.79
C SER A 266 -13.77 -4.68 0.17
N ILE A 267 -13.54 -5.65 1.06
CA ILE A 267 -12.34 -5.71 1.91
C ILE A 267 -11.05 -5.65 1.08
N VAL A 268 -11.06 -6.23 -0.13
CA VAL A 268 -9.90 -6.26 -1.03
C VAL A 268 -9.98 -5.14 -2.09
N LYS A 269 -11.16 -4.90 -2.65
CA LYS A 269 -11.34 -3.92 -3.75
C LYS A 269 -11.12 -2.48 -3.34
N ILE A 270 -11.53 -2.09 -2.12
CA ILE A 270 -11.32 -0.72 -1.63
C ILE A 270 -9.81 -0.42 -1.52
N PRO A 271 -9.00 -1.24 -0.81
CA PRO A 271 -7.54 -1.11 -0.82
C PRO A 271 -6.90 -1.17 -2.22
N GLN A 272 -7.42 -2.02 -3.13
CA GLN A 272 -6.92 -2.11 -4.51
C GLN A 272 -7.10 -0.77 -5.27
N VAL A 273 -8.28 -0.15 -5.18
CA VAL A 273 -8.53 1.15 -5.81
C VAL A 273 -7.67 2.23 -5.16
N TYR A 274 -7.59 2.24 -3.83
CA TYR A 274 -6.80 3.23 -3.07
C TYR A 274 -5.31 3.18 -3.42
N SER A 275 -4.69 1.99 -3.39
CA SER A 275 -3.26 1.83 -3.69
C SER A 275 -2.91 2.19 -5.14
N SER A 276 -3.83 1.99 -6.08
CA SER A 276 -3.65 2.37 -7.49
C SER A 276 -3.55 3.88 -7.73
N MET A 277 -3.97 4.68 -6.74
CA MET A 277 -3.91 6.14 -6.79
C MET A 277 -2.82 6.70 -5.89
N VAL A 278 -2.59 6.08 -4.72
CA VAL A 278 -1.58 6.52 -3.74
C VAL A 278 -0.16 6.17 -4.14
N LEU A 279 0.02 5.12 -4.94
CA LEU A 279 1.32 4.76 -5.47
C LEU A 279 1.40 5.09 -6.96
N PRO A 280 2.59 5.45 -7.47
CA PRO A 280 2.80 5.70 -8.89
C PRO A 280 2.46 4.47 -9.74
N GLY A 281 2.33 4.69 -11.04
CA GLY A 281 1.90 3.66 -12.00
C GLY A 281 1.00 4.17 -13.11
N ARG A 282 0.95 5.50 -13.29
CA ARG A 282 0.35 6.17 -14.44
C ARG A 282 1.29 7.32 -14.83
N HIS A 283 1.35 7.63 -16.11
CA HIS A 283 2.18 8.71 -16.64
C HIS A 283 1.88 10.10 -16.02
N ARG A 284 0.67 10.32 -15.48
CA ARG A 284 0.23 11.57 -14.83
C ARG A 284 -0.02 11.39 -13.33
N TYR A 285 0.96 10.87 -12.61
CA TYR A 285 0.88 10.79 -11.15
C TYR A 285 1.07 12.20 -10.54
N VAL A 286 0.07 12.69 -9.80
CA VAL A 286 0.06 14.02 -9.19
C VAL A 286 -0.01 13.88 -7.68
N TYR A 287 1.12 14.12 -7.00
CA TYR A 287 1.27 13.92 -5.57
C TYR A 287 0.31 14.81 -4.75
N GLU A 288 0.12 16.07 -5.15
CA GLU A 288 -0.76 17.02 -4.46
C GLU A 288 -2.24 16.63 -4.56
N ALA A 289 -2.58 15.72 -5.49
CA ALA A 289 -3.94 15.23 -5.68
C ALA A 289 -4.25 14.01 -4.80
N LEU A 290 -3.27 13.42 -4.11
CA LEU A 290 -3.49 12.21 -3.31
C LEU A 290 -4.64 12.33 -2.29
N PRO A 291 -4.85 13.47 -1.60
CA PRO A 291 -5.97 13.56 -0.66
C PRO A 291 -7.36 13.47 -1.31
N LYS A 292 -7.43 13.69 -2.63
CA LYS A 292 -8.67 13.58 -3.41
C LYS A 292 -9.08 12.12 -3.69
N VAL A 293 -8.25 11.13 -3.36
CA VAL A 293 -8.61 9.71 -3.49
C VAL A 293 -9.86 9.38 -2.66
N SER A 294 -10.04 10.06 -1.52
CA SER A 294 -11.25 9.94 -0.70
C SER A 294 -12.53 10.31 -1.46
N LEU A 295 -12.48 11.31 -2.35
CA LEU A 295 -13.61 11.72 -3.19
C LEU A 295 -13.92 10.67 -4.25
N LEU A 296 -12.88 10.10 -4.87
CA LEU A 296 -13.04 9.04 -5.87
C LEU A 296 -13.65 7.77 -5.25
N LEU A 297 -13.24 7.39 -4.04
CA LEU A 297 -13.82 6.24 -3.35
C LEU A 297 -15.31 6.47 -3.07
N LYS A 298 -15.68 7.67 -2.60
CA LYS A 298 -17.08 8.06 -2.38
C LYS A 298 -17.88 8.07 -3.68
N GLU A 299 -17.32 8.60 -4.76
CA GLU A 299 -17.94 8.60 -6.09
C GLU A 299 -18.20 7.16 -6.58
N ARG A 300 -17.21 6.27 -6.48
CA ARG A 300 -17.37 4.87 -6.86
C ARG A 300 -18.41 4.15 -6.00
N ALA A 301 -18.46 4.45 -4.71
CA ALA A 301 -19.50 3.92 -3.83
C ALA A 301 -20.90 4.42 -4.22
N SER A 302 -21.05 5.70 -4.57
CA SER A 302 -22.33 6.27 -5.03
C SER A 302 -22.83 5.66 -6.33
N ARG A 303 -21.92 5.15 -7.18
CA ARG A 303 -22.23 4.41 -8.41
C ARG A 303 -22.45 2.91 -8.20
N GLY A 304 -22.50 2.43 -6.95
CA GLY A 304 -22.66 1.01 -6.63
C GLY A 304 -21.45 0.13 -6.97
N MET A 305 -20.30 0.73 -7.31
CA MET A 305 -19.08 -0.01 -7.67
C MET A 305 -18.28 -0.46 -6.44
N LEU A 306 -18.55 0.10 -5.26
CA LEU A 306 -17.93 -0.22 -3.98
C LEU A 306 -18.99 -0.15 -2.89
N ASN A 307 -18.81 -0.92 -1.81
CA ASN A 307 -19.70 -0.84 -0.67
C ASN A 307 -19.52 0.51 0.10
N PRO A 308 -20.56 1.36 0.21
CA PRO A 308 -20.44 2.68 0.82
C PRO A 308 -20.14 2.64 2.32
N LEU A 309 -20.64 1.64 3.05
CA LEU A 309 -20.38 1.45 4.46
C LEU A 309 -18.89 1.15 4.69
N LEU A 310 -18.33 0.20 3.96
CA LEU A 310 -16.91 -0.12 4.07
C LEU A 310 -16.00 1.01 3.58
N VAL A 311 -16.42 1.82 2.59
CA VAL A 311 -15.68 3.03 2.20
C VAL A 311 -15.61 4.04 3.34
N LYS A 312 -16.71 4.25 4.07
CA LYS A 312 -16.73 5.13 5.26
C LYS A 312 -15.74 4.64 6.32
N HIS A 313 -15.79 3.34 6.66
CA HIS A 313 -14.90 2.74 7.65
C HIS A 313 -13.43 2.75 7.20
N PHE A 314 -13.17 2.50 5.91
CA PHE A 314 -11.83 2.60 5.35
C PHE A 314 -11.22 4.01 5.50
N LEU A 315 -12.02 5.06 5.30
CA LEU A 315 -11.59 6.45 5.51
C LEU A 315 -11.38 6.79 7.00
N GLN A 316 -12.07 6.11 7.93
CA GLN A 316 -11.78 6.25 9.36
C GLN A 316 -10.40 5.68 9.72
N ILE A 317 -9.99 4.59 9.06
CA ILE A 317 -8.67 3.98 9.25
C ILE A 317 -7.56 4.88 8.69
N THR A 318 -7.75 5.38 7.47
CA THR A 318 -6.68 6.02 6.69
C THR A 318 -6.65 7.53 6.79
N GLY A 319 -7.78 8.18 7.06
CA GLY A 319 -7.96 9.61 6.81
C GLY A 319 -7.98 9.95 5.32
N ILE A 320 -7.95 11.24 4.99
CA ILE A 320 -7.80 11.68 3.59
C ILE A 320 -6.34 11.76 3.16
N PHE A 321 -5.40 11.88 4.08
CA PHE A 321 -3.97 11.98 3.76
C PHE A 321 -3.29 10.61 3.95
N PRO A 322 -2.70 10.03 2.89
CA PRO A 322 -2.06 8.72 3.00
C PRO A 322 -0.85 8.72 3.96
N GLN A 323 -0.53 7.54 4.52
CA GLN A 323 0.66 7.33 5.34
C GLN A 323 1.93 7.57 4.52
N GLY A 324 2.79 8.48 4.97
CA GLY A 324 3.95 8.96 4.21
C GLY A 324 3.72 10.29 3.48
N PHE A 325 2.50 10.86 3.51
CA PHE A 325 2.21 12.12 2.86
C PHE A 325 2.86 13.32 3.58
N GLY A 326 3.43 14.26 2.81
CA GLY A 326 4.06 15.46 3.33
C GLY A 326 3.06 16.60 3.58
N ILE A 327 2.87 16.98 4.84
CA ILE A 327 2.03 18.11 5.25
C ILE A 327 2.89 19.35 5.50
N ALA A 328 2.49 20.49 4.93
CA ALA A 328 2.98 21.81 5.31
C ALA A 328 1.92 22.47 6.19
N TYR A 329 2.30 22.99 7.37
CA TYR A 329 1.34 23.50 8.35
C TYR A 329 1.87 24.70 9.14
N ILE A 330 0.98 25.45 9.77
CA ILE A 330 1.30 26.58 10.67
C ILE A 330 1.41 26.04 12.10
N PRO A 331 2.57 26.11 12.78
CA PRO A 331 2.69 25.65 14.16
C PRO A 331 2.07 26.66 15.15
N THR A 332 1.51 26.12 16.24
CA THR A 332 1.02 26.89 17.38
C THR A 332 2.20 27.26 18.30
N GLN A 333 2.33 28.52 18.69
CA GLN A 333 3.37 28.96 19.65
C GLN A 333 2.91 28.77 21.11
N GLN A 334 3.85 28.88 22.05
CA GLN A 334 3.63 28.63 23.49
C GLN A 334 2.56 29.54 24.12
N ASP A 335 2.26 30.69 23.52
CA ASP A 335 1.21 31.63 23.99
C ASP A 335 -0.13 31.44 23.26
N ASN A 336 -0.35 30.32 22.57
CA ASN A 336 -1.42 30.13 21.58
C ASN A 336 -1.40 31.16 20.44
N ALA A 337 -0.34 31.97 20.35
CA ALA A 337 -0.09 32.84 19.21
C ALA A 337 0.27 31.99 17.99
N LEU A 338 -0.31 32.31 16.84
CA LEU A 338 -0.04 31.60 15.60
C LEU A 338 1.31 32.07 15.03
N SER A 339 2.13 31.12 14.59
CA SER A 339 3.38 31.44 13.88
C SER A 339 3.10 32.11 12.54
N THR A 340 3.92 33.09 12.15
CA THR A 340 3.93 33.69 10.80
C THR A 340 4.66 32.83 9.76
N ARG A 341 5.14 31.65 10.17
CA ARG A 341 5.92 30.71 9.35
C ARG A 341 5.24 29.35 9.33
N TYR A 342 5.54 28.56 8.31
CA TYR A 342 5.10 27.18 8.22
C TYR A 342 6.22 26.19 8.57
N GLU A 343 5.85 24.98 8.93
CA GLU A 343 6.73 23.84 9.17
C GLU A 343 6.25 22.62 8.37
N LEU A 344 7.09 21.60 8.35
CA LEU A 344 6.91 20.37 7.58
C LEU A 344 6.71 19.19 8.53
N ALA A 345 5.76 18.34 8.16
CA ALA A 345 5.44 17.11 8.88
C ALA A 345 5.11 15.97 7.90
N VAL A 346 5.22 14.72 8.35
CA VAL A 346 4.87 13.51 7.57
C VAL A 346 3.78 12.74 8.28
N VAL A 347 2.73 12.34 7.57
CA VAL A 347 1.67 11.47 8.12
C VAL A 347 2.28 10.13 8.53
N ASN A 348 2.16 9.74 9.80
CA ASN A 348 2.85 8.57 10.35
C ASN A 348 1.99 7.67 11.25
N GLN A 349 0.72 8.00 11.48
CA GLN A 349 -0.20 7.18 12.27
C GLN A 349 -1.56 7.01 11.57
N LEU A 350 -2.17 5.84 11.78
CA LEU A 350 -3.52 5.50 11.33
C LEU A 350 -4.57 5.94 12.36
N TYR A 351 -5.86 5.85 11.98
CA TYR A 351 -7.01 6.18 12.83
C TYR A 351 -7.04 7.64 13.33
N PRO A 352 -6.98 8.63 12.42
CA PRO A 352 -7.19 10.01 12.84
C PRO A 352 -8.63 10.18 13.37
N ALA A 353 -8.79 10.91 14.48
CA ALA A 353 -10.11 11.16 15.07
C ALA A 353 -11.07 11.89 14.10
N ASN A 354 -10.52 12.75 13.25
CA ASN A 354 -11.20 13.36 12.12
C ASN A 354 -10.41 13.04 10.85
N ILE A 355 -11.08 12.53 9.82
CA ILE A 355 -10.43 12.11 8.58
C ILE A 355 -9.65 13.24 7.87
N ALA A 356 -10.00 14.51 8.13
CA ALA A 356 -9.33 15.69 7.58
C ALA A 356 -8.14 16.18 8.42
N GLU A 357 -7.93 15.63 9.61
CA GLU A 357 -6.92 16.06 10.58
C GLU A 357 -5.88 14.95 10.78
N PRO A 358 -4.83 14.90 9.95
CA PRO A 358 -3.87 13.80 10.00
C PRO A 358 -3.03 13.85 11.28
N LEU A 359 -2.58 12.65 11.68
CA LEU A 359 -1.60 12.45 12.73
C LEU A 359 -0.21 12.35 12.09
N CYS A 360 0.67 13.29 12.44
CA CYS A 360 1.93 13.49 11.74
C CYS A 360 3.14 13.54 12.68
N ARG A 361 4.28 13.11 12.16
CA ARG A 361 5.60 13.42 12.72
C ARG A 361 6.05 14.80 12.24
N VAL A 362 6.35 15.71 13.17
CA VAL A 362 7.04 16.97 12.80
C VAL A 362 8.47 16.66 12.41
N VAL A 363 8.93 17.19 11.26
CA VAL A 363 10.27 16.91 10.72
C VAL A 363 11.12 18.16 10.50
N SER A 364 10.53 19.35 10.65
CA SER A 364 11.28 20.60 10.59
C SER A 364 11.05 21.49 11.81
N ARG A 365 12.00 22.39 12.06
CA ARG A 365 11.82 23.59 12.88
C ARG A 365 12.60 24.71 12.24
N ASN A 366 11.98 25.88 12.10
CA ASN A 366 12.47 26.98 11.28
C ASN A 366 12.86 26.52 9.87
N LEU A 367 12.08 25.61 9.28
CA LEU A 367 12.34 25.00 7.95
C LEU A 367 13.67 24.25 7.84
N GLN A 368 14.34 23.96 8.95
CA GLN A 368 15.50 23.08 8.99
C GLN A 368 15.07 21.69 9.42
N TYR A 369 15.49 20.68 8.67
CA TYR A 369 15.21 19.29 9.00
C TYR A 369 15.81 18.89 10.34
N ARG A 370 15.08 18.08 11.10
CA ARG A 370 15.50 17.61 12.41
C ARG A 370 15.42 16.09 12.50
N ARG A 371 16.41 15.53 13.19
CA ARG A 371 16.40 14.14 13.63
C ARG A 371 15.58 14.05 14.92
N GLY A 372 14.42 13.40 14.85
CA GLY A 372 13.50 13.30 15.98
C GLY A 372 12.65 14.56 16.16
N GLY A 373 11.34 14.39 15.96
CA GLY A 373 10.32 15.38 16.30
C GLY A 373 9.26 14.76 17.20
N HIS A 374 8.26 15.52 17.59
CA HIS A 374 7.08 15.00 18.28
C HIS A 374 5.98 14.63 17.27
N ASN A 375 4.99 13.87 17.73
CA ASN A 375 3.79 13.61 16.95
C ASN A 375 2.80 14.75 17.18
N VAL A 376 2.04 15.10 16.14
CA VAL A 376 1.04 16.16 16.24
C VAL A 376 -0.18 15.86 15.38
N ARG A 377 -1.37 16.15 15.91
CA ARG A 377 -2.59 16.21 15.11
C ARG A 377 -2.67 17.59 14.47
N ILE A 378 -2.74 17.65 13.15
CA ILE A 378 -2.79 18.93 12.41
C ILE A 378 -4.25 19.21 12.02
N SER A 379 -4.84 20.24 12.61
CA SER A 379 -6.20 20.67 12.28
C SER A 379 -6.32 21.27 10.88
N VAL A 380 -7.55 21.33 10.36
CA VAL A 380 -7.87 21.96 9.05
C VAL A 380 -7.41 23.41 8.98
N ASP A 381 -7.45 24.08 10.13
CA ASP A 381 -7.10 25.49 10.33
C ASP A 381 -5.60 25.78 10.24
N HIS A 382 -4.77 24.77 10.46
CA HIS A 382 -3.31 24.87 10.45
C HIS A 382 -2.69 24.25 9.21
N ASN A 383 -3.37 23.30 8.57
CA ASN A 383 -2.86 22.56 7.42
C ASN A 383 -3.00 23.37 6.11
N LEU A 384 -1.87 23.73 5.49
CA LEU A 384 -1.80 24.56 4.27
C LEU A 384 -2.39 23.87 3.03
N TYR A 385 -2.73 22.58 3.11
CA TYR A 385 -3.55 21.91 2.10
C TYR A 385 -4.95 22.54 1.98
N PHE A 386 -5.50 23.04 3.09
CA PHE A 386 -6.81 23.67 3.11
C PHE A 386 -6.71 25.17 2.89
N LYS A 387 -7.78 25.72 2.31
CA LYS A 387 -7.88 27.16 2.01
C LYS A 387 -7.81 28.04 3.27
N PRO A 388 -8.50 27.73 4.39
CA PRO A 388 -8.48 28.55 5.59
C PRO A 388 -7.06 28.82 6.14
N ALA A 389 -6.23 27.77 6.26
CA ALA A 389 -4.86 27.91 6.74
C ALA A 389 -4.01 28.80 5.82
N ARG A 390 -4.15 28.66 4.49
CA ARG A 390 -3.41 29.49 3.53
C ARG A 390 -3.78 30.96 3.60
N GLU A 391 -5.07 31.26 3.77
CA GLU A 391 -5.54 32.65 3.89
C GLU A 391 -5.00 33.31 5.15
N ARG A 392 -4.85 32.55 6.25
CA ARG A 392 -4.22 33.02 7.49
C ARG A 392 -2.73 33.31 7.32
N LEU A 393 -1.98 32.44 6.62
CA LEU A 393 -0.56 32.68 6.34
C LEU A 393 -0.34 33.83 5.33
N ALA A 394 -1.30 34.05 4.42
CA ALA A 394 -1.24 35.13 3.43
C ALA A 394 -1.38 36.54 4.04
N VAL A 395 -1.57 36.65 5.37
CA VAL A 395 -1.43 37.90 6.12
C VAL A 395 0.06 38.22 6.33
N VAL A 396 0.80 38.36 5.23
CA VAL A 396 2.08 39.08 5.23
C VAL A 396 1.77 40.51 4.78
N PRO A 397 2.12 41.54 5.57
CA PRO A 397 1.93 42.93 5.15
C PRO A 397 2.59 43.14 3.79
N LYS A 398 1.83 43.72 2.85
CA LYS A 398 2.25 43.90 1.45
C LYS A 398 3.64 44.55 1.34
N GLN A 399 3.95 45.48 2.25
CA GLN A 399 5.26 46.14 2.39
C GLN A 399 6.40 45.16 2.72
N ARG A 400 6.23 44.29 3.72
CA ARG A 400 7.29 43.35 4.14
C ARG A 400 7.58 42.30 3.07
N LEU A 401 6.55 41.91 2.33
CA LEU A 401 6.67 40.98 1.22
C LEU A 401 7.34 41.61 0.00
N GLN A 402 7.06 42.88 -0.27
CA GLN A 402 7.75 43.65 -1.33
C GLN A 402 9.23 43.86 -1.01
N GLU A 403 9.60 44.15 0.25
CA GLU A 403 11.00 44.26 0.68
C GLU A 403 11.79 42.96 0.46
N ILE A 404 11.22 41.82 0.84
CA ILE A 404 11.87 40.51 0.69
C ILE A 404 12.01 40.13 -0.80
N LEU A 405 11.00 40.42 -1.62
CA LEU A 405 10.98 40.06 -3.04
C LEU A 405 11.88 40.97 -3.90
N ALA A 406 11.98 42.26 -3.56
CA ALA A 406 12.92 43.20 -4.19
C ALA A 406 14.39 42.84 -3.92
N GLN A 407 14.67 42.17 -2.79
CA GLN A 407 16.02 41.69 -2.45
C GLN A 407 16.38 40.36 -3.17
N LEU A 408 15.41 39.63 -3.71
CA LEU A 408 15.60 38.27 -4.24
C LEU A 408 15.55 38.18 -5.78
N SER A 409 14.89 39.10 -6.49
CA SER A 409 14.97 39.16 -7.97
C SER A 409 14.50 40.51 -8.54
N ALA A 410 15.18 41.01 -9.58
CA ALA A 410 14.86 42.29 -10.24
C ALA A 410 13.55 42.28 -11.05
N ASP A 411 13.02 41.12 -11.45
CA ASP A 411 11.87 41.00 -12.37
C ASP A 411 10.60 40.47 -11.68
N TRP A 412 10.02 41.26 -10.76
CA TRP A 412 8.81 40.88 -10.03
C TRP A 412 7.51 41.28 -10.74
N GLN A 413 6.50 40.38 -10.78
CA GLN A 413 5.12 40.68 -11.20
C GLN A 413 4.06 40.42 -10.10
N PRO A 414 3.07 41.32 -9.90
CA PRO A 414 2.00 41.15 -8.92
C PRO A 414 1.06 39.99 -9.32
N GLY A 415 1.22 38.84 -8.66
CA GLY A 415 0.43 37.63 -8.90
C GLY A 415 1.15 36.34 -8.47
N GLN A 416 2.47 36.40 -8.33
CA GLN A 416 3.30 35.24 -8.00
C GLN A 416 3.28 34.83 -6.52
N ILE A 417 2.75 35.66 -5.60
CA ILE A 417 2.73 35.37 -4.14
C ILE A 417 2.00 34.05 -3.83
N ARG A 418 0.91 33.75 -4.56
CA ARG A 418 0.18 32.48 -4.43
C ARG A 418 0.99 31.25 -4.85
N ARG A 419 2.12 31.42 -5.56
CA ARG A 419 3.06 30.35 -5.94
C ARG A 419 4.08 29.99 -4.84
N TYR A 420 4.20 30.79 -3.77
CA TYR A 420 5.24 30.57 -2.74
C TYR A 420 4.75 29.87 -1.46
N ILE A 421 3.45 29.69 -1.25
CA ILE A 421 2.93 28.93 -0.09
C ILE A 421 2.67 27.48 -0.52
N PRO A 422 3.46 26.50 -0.05
CA PRO A 422 3.28 25.11 -0.41
C PRO A 422 1.98 24.56 0.16
N ARG A 423 1.22 23.80 -0.65
CA ARG A 423 0.02 23.06 -0.18
C ARG A 423 0.37 21.77 0.56
N CYS A 424 1.53 21.22 0.22
CA CYS A 424 2.14 20.01 0.75
C CYS A 424 3.63 20.06 0.37
N TRP A 425 4.40 19.08 0.81
CA TRP A 425 5.82 18.96 0.44
C TRP A 425 6.15 17.52 0.07
N HIS A 426 7.34 17.32 -0.49
CA HIS A 426 7.83 16.04 -1.02
C HIS A 426 8.86 15.41 -0.06
N PRO A 427 8.44 14.46 0.80
CA PRO A 427 9.29 13.86 1.83
C PRO A 427 10.28 12.80 1.33
N GLU A 428 10.27 12.45 0.05
CA GLU A 428 11.10 11.38 -0.53
C GLU A 428 12.60 11.64 -0.30
N GLN A 429 13.09 12.83 -0.70
CA GLN A 429 14.50 13.21 -0.53
C GLN A 429 14.91 13.30 0.95
N PHE A 430 13.99 13.71 1.82
CA PHE A 430 14.22 13.71 3.26
C PHE A 430 14.40 12.29 3.79
N PHE A 431 13.56 11.35 3.34
CA PHE A 431 13.54 9.96 3.79
C PHE A 431 14.67 9.09 3.21
N GLU A 432 15.27 9.47 2.09
CA GLU A 432 16.45 8.80 1.52
C GLU A 432 17.64 8.77 2.50
N GLN A 433 17.74 9.75 3.40
CA GLN A 433 18.78 9.81 4.41
C GLN A 433 18.45 8.88 5.58
N ALA A 434 19.31 7.90 5.89
CA ALA A 434 18.98 6.87 6.90
C ALA A 434 18.69 7.44 8.30
N GLU A 435 19.31 8.57 8.64
CA GLU A 435 19.06 9.32 9.88
C GLU A 435 17.64 9.89 10.02
N HIS A 436 16.91 10.01 8.90
CA HIS A 436 15.53 10.53 8.84
C HIS A 436 14.48 9.43 8.72
N GLN A 437 14.88 8.16 8.63
CA GLN A 437 13.96 7.03 8.47
C GLN A 437 13.24 6.63 9.77
N ASN A 438 13.45 7.36 10.86
CA ASN A 438 12.90 7.05 12.18
C ASN A 438 11.67 7.90 12.57
N LEU A 439 10.67 8.01 11.69
CA LEU A 439 9.40 8.73 11.95
C LEU A 439 8.36 7.90 12.74
N TRP A 440 8.58 6.60 12.94
CA TRP A 440 7.58 5.63 13.40
C TRP A 440 7.72 5.21 14.87
N ASN A 441 8.70 5.74 15.58
CA ASN A 441 8.89 5.46 17.00
C ASN A 441 7.82 6.14 17.88
N ASN A 442 7.54 5.55 19.04
CA ASN A 442 6.69 6.17 20.04
C ASN A 442 7.30 7.48 20.53
N ALA A 443 6.53 8.55 20.45
CA ALA A 443 6.95 9.89 20.80
C ALA A 443 5.76 10.68 21.34
N PRO A 444 6.01 11.72 22.15
CA PRO A 444 4.94 12.53 22.72
C PRO A 444 4.03 13.10 21.62
N GLN A 445 2.73 13.08 21.90
CA GLN A 445 1.69 13.55 21.01
C GLN A 445 1.17 14.91 21.49
N HIS A 446 1.21 15.90 20.59
CA HIS A 446 0.66 17.23 20.81
C HIS A 446 -0.55 17.47 19.92
N GLN A 447 -1.33 18.50 20.23
CA GLN A 447 -2.38 19.02 19.35
C GLN A 447 -1.90 20.35 18.76
N ASN A 448 -2.08 20.54 17.46
CA ASN A 448 -1.86 21.82 16.78
C ASN A 448 -3.17 22.52 16.47
#